data_AF-A0A925L3A0-F1
#
_entry.id   AF-A0A925L3A0-F1
#
_cell.length_a   1.000
_cell.length_b   1.000
_cell.length_c   1.000
_cell.angle_alpha   90.00
_cell.angle_beta   90.00
_cell.angle_gamma   90.00
#
_symmetry.space_group_name_H-M   'P 1'
#
loop_
_entity.id
_entity.type
_entity.pdbx_description
1 polymer ?
#
loop_
_entity_poly.entity_id
_entity_poly.type
_entity_poly.pdbx_seq_one_letter_code
_entity_poly.pdbx_strand_id
1 'polypeptide(L)' 'MDYRLHDIYQLAEILEAEACGRPFDRAQGQRLAHSLAKDQPEIGNSMRQIAERMGERRS' A
#
# COMPACT_ATOMS: atom_id res chain seq x y z
N MET A 1 15.32 5.69 -12.81
CA MET A 1 14.41 6.49 -11.95
C MET A 1 13.09 5.73 -11.90
N ASP A 2 13.13 4.48 -11.43
CA ASP A 2 12.08 3.46 -11.70
C ASP A 2 11.46 2.88 -10.44
N TYR A 3 12.07 3.15 -9.28
CA TYR A 3 11.63 2.64 -7.99
C TYR A 3 10.19 3.06 -7.64
N ARG A 4 9.77 4.26 -8.05
CA ARG A 4 8.41 4.77 -7.77
C ARG A 4 7.32 4.00 -8.50
N LEU A 5 7.57 3.63 -9.75
CA LEU A 5 6.61 2.85 -10.54
C LEU A 5 6.54 1.42 -10.01
N HIS A 6 7.68 0.88 -9.59
CA HIS A 6 7.77 -0.42 -8.94
C HIS A 6 6.95 -0.47 -7.64
N ASP A 7 7.06 0.53 -6.77
CA ASP A 7 6.30 0.59 -5.51
C ASP A 7 4.79 0.66 -5.74
N ILE A 8 4.35 1.37 -6.79
CA ILE A 8 2.93 1.43 -7.18
C ILE A 8 2.45 0.05 -7.64
N TYR A 9 3.20 -0.63 -8.50
CA TYR A 9 2.85 -1.97 -8.97
C TYR A 9 2.81 -2.99 -7.82
N GLN A 10 3.82 -2.96 -6.93
CA GLN A 10 3.84 -3.82 -5.76
C GLN A 10 2.66 -3.57 -4.83
N LEU A 11 2.27 -2.30 -4.60
CA LEU A 11 1.09 -2.00 -3.81
C LEU A 11 -0.18 -2.48 -4.52
N ALA A 12 -0.27 -2.33 -5.84
CA ALA A 12 -1.42 -2.82 -6.62
C ALA A 12 -1.56 -4.35 -6.51
N GLU A 13 -0.48 -5.12 -6.66
CA GLU A 13 -0.50 -6.58 -6.50
C GLU A 13 -0.97 -6.99 -5.10
N ILE A 14 -0.54 -6.29 -4.06
CA ILE A 14 -0.98 -6.54 -2.69
C ILE A 14 -2.48 -6.26 -2.52
N LEU A 15 -2.97 -5.15 -3.10
CA LEU A 15 -4.38 -4.78 -3.04
C LEU A 15 -5.26 -5.76 -3.84
N GLU A 16 -4.78 -6.25 -4.97
CA GLU A 16 -5.46 -7.28 -5.76
C GLU A 16 -5.51 -8.61 -4.99
N ALA A 17 -4.41 -9.02 -4.36
CA ALA A 17 -4.39 -10.19 -3.50
C ALA A 17 -5.38 -10.07 -2.34
N GLU A 18 -5.48 -8.90 -1.71
CA GLU A 18 -6.51 -8.60 -0.69
C GLU A 18 -7.92 -8.73 -1.26
N ALA A 19 -8.21 -8.09 -2.40
CA ALA A 19 -9.53 -8.12 -3.03
C ALA A 19 -9.95 -9.54 -3.45
N CYS A 20 -9.00 -10.37 -3.85
CA CYS A 20 -9.22 -11.78 -4.17
C CYS A 20 -9.24 -12.71 -2.95
N GLY A 21 -9.05 -12.20 -1.73
CA GLY A 21 -8.95 -13.02 -0.52
C GLY A 21 -7.74 -13.97 -0.49
N ARG A 22 -6.70 -13.68 -1.28
CA ARG A 22 -5.45 -14.45 -1.31
C ARG A 22 -4.57 -14.05 -0.12
N PRO A 23 -3.64 -14.89 0.32
CA PRO A 23 -2.62 -14.48 1.29
C PRO A 23 -1.78 -13.33 0.75
N PHE A 24 -1.52 -12.32 1.58
CA PHE A 24 -0.68 -11.17 1.23
C PHE A 24 0.01 -10.58 2.48
N ASP A 25 1.12 -9.89 2.27
CA ASP A 25 1.84 -9.20 3.34
C ASP A 25 1.22 -7.82 3.61
N ARG A 26 0.39 -7.74 4.65
CA ARG A 26 -0.21 -6.47 5.12
C ARG A 26 0.83 -5.44 5.55
N ALA A 27 1.93 -5.88 6.19
CA ALA A 27 2.97 -4.99 6.68
C ALA A 27 3.79 -4.41 5.53
N GLN A 28 4.02 -5.18 4.46
CA GLN A 28 4.58 -4.65 3.22
C GLN A 28 3.62 -3.64 2.57
N GLY A 29 2.33 -3.97 2.46
CA GLY A 29 1.31 -3.06 1.91
C GLY A 29 1.24 -1.72 2.66
N GLN A 30 1.26 -1.77 4.00
CA GLN A 30 1.29 -0.57 4.84
C GLN A 30 2.53 0.28 4.58
N ARG A 31 3.72 -0.32 4.48
CA ARG A 31 4.98 0.41 4.24
C ARG A 31 4.98 1.09 2.86
N LEU A 32 4.57 0.37 1.82
CA LEU A 32 4.48 0.92 0.45
C LEU A 32 3.49 2.08 0.39
N ALA A 33 2.31 1.92 0.99
CA ALA A 33 1.31 2.98 1.06
C ALA A 33 1.82 4.21 1.82
N HIS A 34 2.54 4.05 2.93
CA HIS A 34 3.17 5.18 3.62
C HIS A 34 4.23 5.90 2.78
N SER A 35 5.07 5.15 2.05
CA SER A 35 6.09 5.75 1.18
C SER A 35 5.45 6.55 0.06
N LEU A 36 4.47 5.95 -0.63
CA LEU A 36 3.72 6.61 -1.71
C LEU A 36 2.96 7.84 -1.21
N ALA A 37 2.42 7.80 0.00
CA ALA A 37 1.73 8.95 0.59
C ALA A 37 2.65 10.15 0.85
N LYS A 38 3.92 9.91 1.14
CA LYS A 38 4.93 10.93 1.38
C LYS A 38 5.43 11.53 0.06
N ASP A 39 5.60 10.70 -0.95
CA ASP A 39 6.25 11.09 -2.21
C ASP A 39 5.26 11.63 -3.25
N GLN A 40 3.96 11.32 -3.12
CA GLN A 40 2.92 11.72 -4.08
C GLN A 40 1.74 12.37 -3.35
N PRO A 41 1.73 13.71 -3.19
CA PRO A 41 0.68 14.42 -2.45
C PRO A 41 -0.71 14.29 -3.11
N GLU A 42 -0.77 14.11 -4.43
CA GLU A 42 -2.02 13.92 -5.19
C GLU A 42 -2.81 12.68 -4.76
N ILE A 43 -2.13 11.58 -4.47
CA ILE A 43 -2.74 10.32 -3.98
C ILE A 43 -2.55 10.15 -2.47
N GLY A 44 -1.92 11.10 -1.80
CA GLY A 44 -1.42 10.93 -0.44
C GLY A 44 -2.51 10.67 0.60
N ASN A 45 -3.71 11.23 0.41
CA ASN A 45 -4.85 10.97 1.29
C ASN A 45 -5.38 9.54 1.14
N SER A 46 -5.45 9.02 -0.09
CA SER A 46 -5.88 7.64 -0.34
C SER A 46 -4.84 6.64 0.17
N MET A 47 -3.57 6.93 -0.05
CA MET A 47 -2.47 6.09 0.42
C MET A 47 -2.38 6.02 1.96
N ARG A 48 -2.65 7.14 2.67
CA ARG A 48 -2.75 7.12 4.14
C ARG A 48 -3.87 6.23 4.64
N GLN A 49 -5.07 6.33 4.06
CA GLN A 49 -6.19 5.45 4.42
C GLN A 49 -5.89 3.97 4.18
N ILE A 50 -5.21 3.64 3.07
CA ILE A 50 -4.76 2.28 2.80
C ILE A 50 -3.76 1.82 3.87
N ALA A 51 -2.78 2.67 4.22
CA ALA A 51 -1.79 2.35 5.22
C ALA A 51 -2.41 2.12 6.62
N GLU A 52 -3.38 2.96 7.01
CA GLU A 52 -4.14 2.82 8.25
C GLU A 52 -4.92 1.50 8.27
N ARG A 53 -5.74 1.23 7.25
CA ARG A 53 -6.51 -0.01 7.11
C ARG A 53 -5.65 -1.27 7.15
N MET A 54 -4.45 -1.23 6.56
CA MET A 54 -3.52 -2.35 6.57
C MET A 54 -2.89 -2.58 7.95
N GLY A 55 -2.73 -1.52 8.75
CA GLY A 55 -2.15 -1.55 10.09
C GLY A 55 -3.11 -1.94 11.22
N GLU A 56 -4.42 -1.78 11.04
CA GLU A 56 -5.44 -1.99 12.09
C GLU A 56 -5.61 -3.45 12.56
N ARG A 57 -5.06 -4.45 11.85
CA ARG A 57 -5.12 -5.87 12.28
C ARG A 57 -4.04 -6.28 13.29
N ARG A 58 -3.64 -5.37 14.17
CA ARG A 58 -2.85 -5.67 15.38
C ARG A 58 -3.74 -5.50 16.61
N SER A 59 -4.61 -6.47 16.87
CA SER A 59 -5.30 -6.65 18.16
C SER A 59 -5.59 -8.13 18.36
#